data_AF-A0A396S285-F1
#
_entry.id   AF-A0A396S285-F1
#
_cell.length_a   1.000
_cell.length_b   1.000
_cell.length_c   1.000
_cell.angle_alpha   90.00
_cell.angle_beta   90.00
_cell.angle_gamma   90.00
#
_symmetry.space_group_name_H-M   'P 1'
#
loop_
_entity.id
_entity.type
_entity.pdbx_description
1 polymer ?
#
loop_
_entity_poly.entity_id
_entity_poly.type
_entity_poly.pdbx_seq_one_letter_code
_entity_poly.pdbx_strand_id
1 'polypeptide(L)'
;MFRLTSILMLCGCASLAAASDPVRLNTDIFPPYQVKEGDQLGGSSVTALSCIFKALAQPYEIRVLPWERAIHEVSQGRADGFFSATRTRRANEFAQLSAPLALEKWYWYSNNPEHPLEPRRTSDPQLKIGGIRGSNQVAWLEKQGVEVNTLVGNTRQLLQLLERGRIDAFLADQRTLRIELTPLPLGLRPRHQHFQQYTNLGVYFADDFLHRHPSFLSRFNDEVFHCIPEMATLTAEERERIQVLHQQLFADWPGKPEIIEAVLEQNRRHQQLDVTRIIQLDQQWIAETSQHERPLINSVLAHPLSHWLTDQQIRHNGLITEVMVTDYLGLNVAVSEITTDYWQGDEAKFTESFFASNTTPFMGPLEYDQSTQGFQVHVSSQIIDPISGKVVGVLVIGLDIELALRMNGISGEL
;
A
#
# COMPACT_ATOMS: atom_id res chain seq x y z
N MET A 1 8.09 78.01 -21.05
CA MET A 1 7.08 77.19 -20.35
C MET A 1 6.65 76.07 -21.28
N PHE A 2 7.18 74.85 -21.14
CA PHE A 2 6.54 73.62 -21.62
C PHE A 2 7.13 72.48 -20.77
N ARG A 3 6.33 71.91 -19.86
CA ARG A 3 6.68 70.74 -19.07
C ARG A 3 6.29 69.50 -19.88
N LEU A 4 7.27 68.67 -20.25
CA LEU A 4 7.01 67.31 -20.75
C LEU A 4 6.78 66.39 -19.54
N THR A 5 5.55 65.93 -19.38
CA THR A 5 5.20 64.81 -18.49
C THR A 5 5.43 63.49 -19.22
N SER A 6 6.46 62.75 -18.83
CA SER A 6 6.67 61.36 -19.25
C SER A 6 5.70 60.45 -18.49
N ILE A 7 4.77 59.84 -19.22
CA ILE A 7 3.88 58.79 -18.72
C ILE A 7 4.65 57.46 -18.80
N LEU A 8 5.01 56.92 -17.63
CA LEU A 8 5.60 55.60 -17.48
C LEU A 8 4.47 54.56 -17.57
N MET A 9 4.34 53.90 -18.73
CA MET A 9 3.34 52.85 -18.95
C MET A 9 3.85 51.55 -18.29
N LEU A 10 3.34 51.26 -17.09
CA LEU A 10 3.56 49.99 -16.39
C LEU A 10 2.88 48.86 -17.18
N CYS A 11 3.66 48.10 -17.94
CA CYS A 11 3.20 46.89 -18.61
C CYS A 11 3.12 45.78 -17.55
N GLY A 12 1.93 45.56 -17.00
CA GLY A 12 1.67 44.45 -16.09
C GLY A 12 1.73 43.12 -16.84
N CYS A 13 2.82 42.38 -16.67
CA CYS A 13 2.88 40.97 -17.06
C CYS A 13 1.92 40.18 -16.17
N ALA A 14 0.68 40.01 -16.63
CA ALA A 14 -0.19 38.96 -16.14
C ALA A 14 0.41 37.62 -16.61
N SER A 15 1.07 36.91 -15.71
CA SER A 15 1.49 35.53 -15.93
C SER A 15 0.24 34.70 -16.24
N LEU A 16 0.05 34.33 -17.51
CA LEU A 16 -0.90 33.27 -17.85
C LEU A 16 -0.38 32.00 -17.18
N ALA A 17 -1.04 31.58 -16.10
CA ALA A 17 -0.89 30.23 -15.61
C ALA A 17 -1.30 29.29 -16.76
N ALA A 18 -0.33 28.62 -17.37
CA ALA A 18 -0.60 27.58 -18.35
C ALA A 18 -1.46 26.51 -17.65
N ALA A 19 -2.69 26.34 -18.10
CA ALA A 19 -3.54 25.26 -17.61
C ALA A 19 -2.85 23.94 -17.97
N SER A 20 -2.64 23.07 -16.96
CA SER A 20 -2.10 21.73 -17.19
C SER A 20 -3.03 20.95 -18.12
N ASP A 21 -2.47 20.24 -19.10
CA ASP A 21 -3.27 19.36 -19.96
C ASP A 21 -3.97 18.29 -19.11
N PRO A 22 -5.24 17.94 -19.41
CA PRO A 22 -5.95 16.94 -18.62
C PRO A 22 -5.29 15.56 -18.75
N VAL A 23 -5.12 14.87 -17.62
CA VAL A 23 -4.67 13.47 -17.61
C VAL A 23 -5.78 12.59 -18.17
N ARG A 24 -5.51 11.85 -19.24
CA ARG A 24 -6.50 11.02 -19.93
C ARG A 24 -6.49 9.61 -19.38
N LEU A 25 -7.52 9.26 -18.63
CA LEU A 25 -7.66 7.95 -17.99
C LEU A 25 -8.68 7.08 -18.71
N ASN A 26 -8.31 5.84 -18.99
CA ASN A 26 -9.22 4.83 -19.54
C ASN A 26 -9.71 3.86 -18.44
N THR A 27 -10.93 3.34 -18.57
CA THR A 27 -11.47 2.32 -17.66
C THR A 27 -12.58 1.51 -18.33
N ASP A 28 -13.04 0.45 -17.67
CA ASP A 28 -14.25 -0.29 -18.04
C ASP A 28 -15.31 -0.14 -16.92
N ILE A 29 -16.57 -0.48 -17.20
CA ILE A 29 -17.62 -0.48 -16.19
C ILE A 29 -17.44 -1.69 -15.28
N PHE A 30 -17.13 -1.43 -14.02
CA PHE A 30 -16.88 -2.45 -13.02
C PHE A 30 -17.50 -2.07 -11.67
N PRO A 31 -18.81 -2.28 -11.47
CA PRO A 31 -19.47 -1.96 -10.21
C PRO A 31 -18.90 -2.77 -9.03
N PRO A 32 -18.79 -2.19 -7.81
CA PRO A 32 -19.21 -0.83 -7.42
C PRO A 32 -18.14 0.26 -7.68
N TYR A 33 -17.00 -0.11 -8.25
CA TYR A 33 -15.84 0.74 -8.43
C TYR A 33 -16.08 1.81 -9.50
N GLN A 34 -16.65 1.40 -10.63
CA GLN A 34 -17.15 2.26 -11.70
C GLN A 34 -18.59 1.86 -12.01
N VAL A 35 -19.51 2.80 -11.86
CA VAL A 35 -20.92 2.63 -12.18
C VAL A 35 -21.31 3.71 -13.17
N LYS A 36 -22.04 3.33 -14.21
CA LYS A 36 -22.59 4.26 -15.18
C LYS A 36 -24.10 4.35 -15.04
N GLU A 37 -24.59 5.53 -14.71
CA GLU A 37 -26.02 5.86 -14.64
C GLU A 37 -26.34 6.93 -15.69
N GLY A 38 -26.91 6.49 -16.82
CA GLY A 38 -27.08 7.37 -17.98
C GLY A 38 -25.73 7.87 -18.51
N ASP A 39 -25.54 9.18 -18.52
CA ASP A 39 -24.29 9.83 -18.94
C ASP A 39 -23.31 10.09 -17.78
N GLN A 40 -23.72 9.85 -16.53
CA GLN A 40 -22.88 10.08 -15.36
C GLN A 40 -22.07 8.83 -15.02
N LEU A 41 -20.77 9.04 -14.81
CA LEU A 41 -19.86 8.03 -14.29
C LEU A 41 -19.63 8.29 -12.80
N GLY A 42 -19.89 7.30 -11.97
CA GLY A 42 -19.69 7.30 -10.53
C GLY A 42 -19.05 6.00 -10.05
N GLY A 43 -19.21 5.68 -8.76
CA GLY A 43 -18.59 4.52 -8.13
C GLY A 43 -17.39 4.88 -7.25
N SER A 44 -16.95 3.94 -6.41
CA SER A 44 -15.96 4.24 -5.37
C SER A 44 -14.60 4.68 -5.93
N SER A 45 -14.13 4.07 -7.02
CA SER A 45 -12.87 4.46 -7.67
C SER A 45 -12.97 5.83 -8.34
N VAL A 46 -14.14 6.19 -8.87
CA VAL A 46 -14.36 7.50 -9.51
C VAL A 46 -14.42 8.61 -8.46
N THR A 47 -15.06 8.36 -7.32
CA THR A 47 -15.06 9.26 -6.17
C THR A 47 -13.64 9.47 -5.62
N ALA A 48 -12.89 8.38 -5.47
CA ALA A 48 -11.50 8.44 -5.04
C ALA A 48 -10.64 9.28 -6.00
N LEU A 49 -10.70 9.00 -7.30
CA LEU A 49 -9.97 9.78 -8.32
C LEU A 49 -10.35 11.26 -8.28
N SER A 50 -11.64 11.59 -8.16
CA SER A 50 -12.10 12.97 -8.07
C SER A 50 -11.48 13.72 -6.88
N CYS A 51 -11.40 13.06 -5.71
CA CYS A 51 -10.73 13.61 -4.55
C CYS A 51 -9.22 13.84 -4.80
N ILE A 52 -8.51 12.82 -5.30
CA ILE A 52 -7.05 12.88 -5.51
C ILE A 52 -6.71 13.95 -6.55
N PHE A 53 -7.35 13.95 -7.73
CA PHE A 53 -7.07 14.94 -8.76
C PHE A 53 -7.41 16.38 -8.34
N LYS A 54 -8.43 16.54 -7.48
CA LYS A 54 -8.75 17.84 -6.87
C LYS A 54 -7.64 18.29 -5.92
N ALA A 55 -7.12 17.41 -5.06
CA ALA A 55 -6.02 17.72 -4.15
C ALA A 55 -4.72 18.07 -4.90
N LEU A 56 -4.45 17.34 -6.00
CA LEU A 56 -3.32 17.60 -6.90
C LEU A 56 -3.45 18.89 -7.73
N ALA A 57 -4.61 19.53 -7.73
CA ALA A 57 -4.97 20.62 -8.65
C ALA A 57 -4.71 20.27 -10.13
N GLN A 58 -4.95 19.00 -10.51
CA GLN A 58 -4.67 18.48 -11.84
C GLN A 58 -5.99 18.13 -12.56
N PRO A 59 -6.29 18.72 -13.73
CA PRO A 59 -7.43 18.29 -14.53
C PRO A 59 -7.24 16.87 -15.06
N TYR A 60 -8.35 16.15 -15.22
CA TYR A 60 -8.37 14.80 -15.76
C TYR A 60 -9.68 14.54 -16.53
N GLU A 61 -9.64 13.55 -17.42
CA GLU A 61 -10.82 13.04 -18.11
C GLU A 61 -10.85 11.50 -18.04
N ILE A 62 -12.06 10.93 -17.96
CA ILE A 62 -12.24 9.47 -17.96
C ILE A 62 -12.95 9.05 -19.26
N ARG A 63 -12.39 8.06 -19.95
CA ARG A 63 -13.01 7.37 -21.08
C ARG A 63 -13.32 5.93 -20.73
N VAL A 64 -14.59 5.55 -20.89
CA VAL A 64 -15.05 4.19 -20.68
C VAL A 64 -14.91 3.40 -21.98
N LEU A 65 -14.10 2.34 -21.95
CA LEU A 65 -13.77 1.48 -23.08
C LEU A 65 -13.75 0.02 -22.59
N PRO A 66 -14.03 -0.98 -23.46
CA PRO A 66 -13.80 -2.37 -23.12
C PRO A 66 -12.37 -2.58 -22.59
N TRP A 67 -12.21 -3.34 -21.52
CA TRP A 67 -10.95 -3.42 -20.76
C TRP A 67 -9.67 -3.59 -21.60
N GLU A 68 -9.64 -4.55 -22.52
CA GLU A 68 -8.47 -4.77 -23.39
C GLU A 68 -8.12 -3.56 -24.27
N ARG A 69 -9.15 -2.81 -24.70
CA ARG A 69 -8.96 -1.58 -25.47
C ARG A 69 -8.45 -0.46 -24.57
N ALA A 70 -8.93 -0.35 -23.33
CA ALA A 70 -8.45 0.63 -22.35
C ALA A 70 -6.92 0.50 -22.16
N ILE A 71 -6.45 -0.73 -21.93
CA ILE A 71 -5.01 -1.07 -21.79
C ILE A 71 -4.25 -0.78 -23.09
N HIS A 72 -4.78 -1.25 -24.22
CA HIS A 72 -4.11 -1.08 -25.51
C HIS A 72 -3.96 0.39 -25.93
N GLU A 73 -4.93 1.27 -25.62
CA GLU A 73 -4.79 2.69 -25.93
C GLU A 73 -3.68 3.38 -25.12
N VAL A 74 -3.45 2.95 -23.88
CA VAL A 74 -2.36 3.46 -23.04
C VAL A 74 -1.01 3.01 -23.59
N SER A 75 -0.88 1.74 -23.99
CA SER A 75 0.36 1.22 -24.60
C SER A 75 0.70 1.85 -25.96
N GLN A 76 -0.22 2.62 -26.54
CA GLN A 76 -0.06 3.34 -27.81
C GLN A 76 0.04 4.86 -27.62
N GLY A 77 0.16 5.36 -26.38
CA GLY A 77 0.25 6.79 -26.07
C GLY A 77 -1.05 7.58 -26.34
N ARG A 78 -2.18 6.90 -26.56
CA ARG A 78 -3.49 7.54 -26.80
C ARG A 78 -4.21 7.91 -25.50
N ALA A 79 -3.68 7.48 -24.37
CA ALA A 79 -4.15 7.74 -23.01
C ALA A 79 -2.93 7.82 -22.08
N ASP A 80 -3.06 8.51 -20.96
CA ASP A 80 -1.98 8.70 -19.99
C ASP A 80 -2.06 7.66 -18.86
N GLY A 81 -3.20 7.00 -18.70
CA GLY A 81 -3.34 5.89 -17.76
C GLY A 81 -4.63 5.09 -17.89
N PHE A 82 -4.75 4.04 -17.09
CA PHE A 82 -5.97 3.26 -16.92
C PHE A 82 -6.13 2.78 -15.48
N PHE A 83 -7.35 2.62 -14.98
CA PHE A 83 -7.57 2.38 -13.54
C PHE A 83 -8.55 1.26 -13.19
N SER A 84 -8.54 0.89 -11.91
CA SER A 84 -9.07 -0.37 -11.35
C SER A 84 -8.40 -1.60 -11.95
N ALA A 85 -7.09 -1.50 -12.13
CA ALA A 85 -6.24 -2.56 -12.62
C ALA A 85 -5.52 -3.27 -11.47
N THR A 86 -5.33 -4.58 -11.60
CA THR A 86 -4.39 -5.32 -10.76
C THR A 86 -3.01 -5.34 -11.39
N ARG A 87 -1.99 -5.69 -10.60
CA ARG A 87 -0.62 -5.81 -11.11
C ARG A 87 -0.53 -6.90 -12.18
N THR A 88 -0.12 -6.53 -13.40
CA THR A 88 0.10 -7.48 -14.50
C THR A 88 1.47 -7.26 -15.16
N ARG A 89 2.10 -8.36 -15.61
CA ARG A 89 3.39 -8.27 -16.33
C ARG A 89 3.27 -7.44 -17.61
N ARG A 90 2.17 -7.62 -18.34
CA ARG A 90 1.92 -6.94 -19.62
C ARG A 90 1.84 -5.42 -19.46
N ALA A 91 1.14 -4.93 -18.44
CA ALA A 91 1.04 -3.48 -18.20
C ALA A 91 2.38 -2.88 -17.73
N ASN A 92 3.14 -3.63 -16.91
CA ASN A 92 4.45 -3.22 -16.41
C ASN A 92 5.51 -3.03 -17.51
N GLU A 93 5.23 -3.41 -18.77
CA GLU A 93 6.11 -3.17 -19.91
C GLU A 93 6.05 -1.72 -20.43
N PHE A 94 5.01 -0.95 -20.08
CA PHE A 94 4.78 0.40 -20.61
C PHE A 94 4.16 1.39 -19.61
N ALA A 95 3.89 0.97 -18.38
CA ALA A 95 3.21 1.76 -17.36
C ALA A 95 3.58 1.30 -15.95
N GLN A 96 3.44 2.20 -14.97
CA GLN A 96 3.65 1.93 -13.55
C GLN A 96 2.35 2.04 -12.77
N LEU A 97 2.14 1.12 -11.82
CA LEU A 97 0.94 1.04 -10.99
C LEU A 97 1.08 1.96 -9.76
N SER A 98 0.05 2.75 -9.49
CA SER A 98 -0.09 3.59 -8.30
C SER A 98 -0.37 2.78 -7.03
N ALA A 99 -0.36 3.48 -5.89
CA ALA A 99 -1.01 3.02 -4.67
C ALA A 99 -2.49 2.63 -4.98
N PRO A 100 -3.03 1.63 -4.28
CA PRO A 100 -4.36 1.09 -4.57
C PRO A 100 -5.44 2.16 -4.37
N LEU A 101 -6.40 2.21 -5.29
CA LEU A 101 -7.67 2.94 -5.17
C LEU A 101 -8.78 2.10 -4.52
N ALA A 102 -8.61 0.79 -4.51
CA ALA A 102 -9.52 -0.13 -3.88
C ALA A 102 -8.83 -1.44 -3.53
N LEU A 103 -9.37 -2.10 -2.53
CA LEU A 103 -9.00 -3.45 -2.13
C LEU A 103 -10.14 -4.41 -2.44
N GLU A 104 -9.86 -5.42 -3.24
CA GLU A 104 -10.76 -6.56 -3.48
C GLU A 104 -10.46 -7.69 -2.51
N LYS A 105 -11.52 -8.41 -2.11
CA LYS A 105 -11.40 -9.68 -1.39
C LYS A 105 -11.83 -10.80 -2.31
N TRP A 106 -10.89 -11.51 -2.89
CA TRP A 106 -11.19 -12.57 -3.84
C TRP A 106 -11.55 -13.85 -3.11
N TYR A 107 -12.69 -14.42 -3.51
CA TYR A 107 -13.17 -15.70 -3.04
C TYR A 107 -13.44 -16.62 -4.21
N TRP A 108 -13.12 -17.89 -4.02
CA TRP A 108 -13.67 -18.96 -4.82
C TRP A 108 -15.13 -19.19 -4.43
N TYR A 109 -16.00 -19.22 -5.42
CA TYR A 109 -17.42 -19.51 -5.26
C TYR A 109 -17.78 -20.83 -5.93
N SER A 110 -18.39 -21.73 -5.17
CA SER A 110 -18.71 -23.09 -5.61
C SER A 110 -20.02 -23.59 -4.99
N ASN A 111 -20.51 -24.72 -5.52
CA ASN A 111 -21.61 -25.49 -4.91
C ASN A 111 -21.12 -26.72 -4.13
N ASN A 112 -19.81 -26.90 -4.02
CA ASN A 112 -19.13 -27.96 -3.24
C ASN A 112 -18.51 -27.34 -1.98
N PRO A 113 -18.70 -27.92 -0.78
CA PRO A 113 -18.08 -27.43 0.47
C PRO A 113 -16.56 -27.50 0.50
N GLU A 114 -15.93 -28.31 -0.35
CA GLU A 114 -14.48 -28.38 -0.43
C GLU A 114 -13.93 -27.16 -1.18
N HIS A 115 -12.83 -26.59 -0.65
CA HIS A 115 -12.13 -25.51 -1.32
C HIS A 115 -11.71 -26.00 -2.71
N PRO A 116 -12.18 -25.36 -3.80
CA PRO A 116 -11.62 -25.65 -5.10
C PRO A 116 -10.17 -25.16 -5.02
N LEU A 117 -9.21 -26.10 -4.91
CA LEU A 117 -7.77 -25.90 -5.08
C LEU A 117 -7.00 -25.46 -3.80
N GLU A 118 -6.24 -26.37 -3.20
CA GLU A 118 -4.96 -25.95 -2.58
C GLU A 118 -3.95 -25.64 -3.71
N PRO A 119 -3.12 -24.59 -3.61
CA PRO A 119 -2.21 -24.14 -4.67
C PRO A 119 -1.21 -25.19 -5.19
N ARG A 120 -1.07 -26.35 -4.53
CA ARG A 120 -0.19 -27.45 -4.99
C ARG A 120 -0.87 -28.45 -5.92
N ARG A 121 -2.17 -28.34 -6.20
CA ARG A 121 -2.93 -29.27 -7.06
C ARG A 121 -3.81 -28.57 -8.09
N THR A 122 -3.36 -27.45 -8.67
CA THR A 122 -4.04 -26.81 -9.81
C THR A 122 -4.02 -27.64 -11.10
N SER A 123 -3.41 -28.83 -11.06
CA SER A 123 -3.47 -29.84 -12.12
C SER A 123 -4.44 -30.98 -11.81
N ASP A 124 -5.61 -30.72 -11.19
CA ASP A 124 -6.73 -31.66 -11.26
C ASP A 124 -7.51 -31.40 -12.55
N PRO A 125 -7.35 -32.23 -13.61
CA PRO A 125 -7.94 -32.01 -14.93
C PRO A 125 -9.48 -32.11 -14.97
N GLN A 126 -10.17 -32.24 -13.83
CA GLN A 126 -11.63 -32.38 -13.76
C GLN A 126 -12.40 -31.12 -13.34
N LEU A 127 -11.75 -30.10 -12.76
CA LEU A 127 -12.44 -28.88 -12.30
C LEU A 127 -12.75 -27.93 -13.46
N LYS A 128 -14.03 -27.64 -13.68
CA LYS A 128 -14.50 -26.70 -14.72
C LYS A 128 -14.58 -25.28 -14.16
N ILE A 129 -13.63 -24.45 -14.48
CA ILE A 129 -13.54 -23.08 -13.98
C ILE A 129 -14.18 -22.10 -14.98
N GLY A 130 -15.08 -21.27 -14.47
CA GLY A 130 -15.66 -20.15 -15.19
C GLY A 130 -14.93 -18.84 -14.91
N GLY A 131 -14.88 -17.94 -15.90
CA GLY A 131 -14.33 -16.59 -15.74
C GLY A 131 -15.04 -15.55 -16.59
N ILE A 132 -14.86 -14.28 -16.25
CA ILE A 132 -15.33 -13.16 -17.07
C ILE A 132 -14.22 -12.78 -18.04
N ARG A 133 -14.52 -12.72 -19.33
CA ARG A 133 -13.54 -12.42 -20.38
C ARG A 133 -12.81 -11.11 -20.08
N GLY A 134 -11.48 -11.16 -20.02
CA GLY A 134 -10.63 -10.00 -19.80
C GLY A 134 -10.61 -9.49 -18.35
N SER A 135 -11.24 -10.17 -17.40
CA SER A 135 -11.23 -9.70 -16.01
C SER A 135 -9.86 -9.90 -15.35
N ASN A 136 -9.58 -9.09 -14.33
CA ASN A 136 -8.37 -9.20 -13.50
C ASN A 136 -8.22 -10.62 -12.92
N GLN A 137 -9.33 -11.28 -12.56
CA GLN A 137 -9.35 -12.65 -12.04
C GLN A 137 -8.90 -13.67 -13.09
N VAL A 138 -9.37 -13.56 -14.34
CA VAL A 138 -8.94 -14.48 -15.42
C VAL A 138 -7.46 -14.30 -15.71
N ALA A 139 -6.98 -13.06 -15.82
CA ALA A 139 -5.56 -12.78 -16.03
C ALA A 139 -4.67 -13.35 -14.90
N TRP A 140 -5.15 -13.30 -13.65
CA TRP A 140 -4.46 -13.90 -12.52
C TRP A 140 -4.47 -15.43 -12.56
N LEU A 141 -5.62 -16.06 -12.88
CA LEU A 141 -5.74 -17.52 -12.98
C LEU A 141 -4.79 -18.09 -14.04
N GLU A 142 -4.73 -17.47 -15.21
CA GLU A 142 -3.81 -17.84 -16.29
C GLU A 142 -2.34 -17.73 -15.85
N LYS A 143 -1.98 -16.69 -15.09
CA LYS A 143 -0.65 -16.52 -14.53
C LYS A 143 -0.29 -17.63 -13.53
N GLN A 144 -1.26 -18.16 -12.79
CA GLN A 144 -1.07 -19.30 -11.88
C GLN A 144 -1.08 -20.65 -12.60
N GLY A 145 -1.23 -20.67 -13.93
CA GLY A 145 -1.34 -21.91 -14.71
C GLY A 145 -2.69 -22.61 -14.55
N VAL A 146 -3.72 -21.91 -14.07
CA VAL A 146 -5.08 -22.44 -13.95
C VAL A 146 -5.82 -22.24 -15.27
N GLU A 147 -6.31 -23.34 -15.86
CA GLU A 147 -7.11 -23.28 -17.08
C GLU A 147 -8.53 -22.78 -16.78
N VAL A 148 -8.98 -21.74 -17.50
CA VAL A 148 -10.35 -21.24 -17.43
C VAL A 148 -11.17 -21.84 -18.58
N ASN A 149 -12.00 -22.84 -18.28
CA ASN A 149 -12.70 -23.62 -19.30
C ASN A 149 -13.85 -22.87 -19.98
N THR A 150 -14.44 -21.86 -19.33
CA THR A 150 -15.57 -21.10 -19.91
C THR A 150 -15.47 -19.62 -19.58
N LEU A 151 -15.37 -18.79 -20.63
CA LEU A 151 -15.37 -17.34 -20.53
C LEU A 151 -16.74 -16.75 -20.89
N VAL A 152 -17.29 -15.95 -19.99
CA VAL A 152 -18.59 -15.28 -20.15
C VAL A 152 -18.44 -13.75 -20.12
N GLY A 153 -19.53 -13.04 -20.41
CA GLY A 153 -19.52 -11.58 -20.46
C GLY A 153 -19.86 -10.89 -19.13
N ASN A 154 -20.45 -11.58 -18.16
CA ASN A 154 -20.85 -10.99 -16.87
C ASN A 154 -21.07 -12.05 -15.77
N THR A 155 -21.13 -11.60 -14.53
CA THR A 155 -21.33 -12.43 -13.32
C THR A 155 -22.63 -13.23 -13.36
N ARG A 156 -23.73 -12.67 -13.90
CA ARG A 156 -25.01 -13.39 -13.99
C ARG A 156 -24.89 -14.68 -14.82
N GLN A 157 -24.09 -14.65 -15.90
CA GLN A 157 -23.82 -15.84 -16.70
C GLN A 157 -22.99 -16.88 -15.92
N LEU A 158 -22.02 -16.46 -15.11
CA LEU A 158 -21.27 -17.39 -14.23
C LEU A 158 -22.21 -18.11 -13.25
N LEU A 159 -23.06 -17.36 -12.55
CA LEU A 159 -24.02 -17.91 -11.60
C LEU A 159 -24.97 -18.92 -12.25
N GLN A 160 -25.43 -18.60 -13.46
CA GLN A 160 -26.27 -19.46 -14.28
C GLN A 160 -25.57 -20.75 -14.78
N LEU A 161 -24.25 -20.72 -14.97
CA LEU A 161 -23.47 -21.90 -15.32
C LEU A 161 -23.20 -22.76 -14.07
N LEU A 162 -22.90 -22.12 -12.94
CA LEU A 162 -22.65 -22.79 -11.66
C LEU A 162 -23.90 -23.53 -11.16
N GLU A 163 -25.07 -22.88 -11.25
CA GLU A 163 -26.36 -23.49 -10.87
C GLU A 163 -26.68 -24.74 -11.71
N ARG A 164 -26.32 -24.72 -12.99
CA ARG A 164 -26.53 -25.84 -13.93
C ARG A 164 -25.43 -26.89 -13.93
N GLY A 165 -24.42 -26.77 -13.07
CA GLY A 165 -23.26 -27.67 -13.02
C GLY A 165 -22.42 -27.67 -14.30
N ARG A 166 -22.42 -26.56 -15.05
CA ARG A 166 -21.59 -26.41 -16.26
C ARG A 166 -20.19 -25.90 -15.93
N ILE A 167 -20.06 -25.21 -14.81
CA ILE A 167 -18.81 -24.89 -14.14
C ILE A 167 -18.93 -25.34 -12.68
N ASP A 168 -17.81 -25.66 -12.05
CA ASP A 168 -17.72 -26.09 -10.66
C ASP A 168 -17.38 -24.93 -9.72
N ALA A 169 -16.59 -23.96 -10.22
CA ALA A 169 -16.19 -22.79 -9.46
C ALA A 169 -15.89 -21.59 -10.36
N PHE A 170 -15.90 -20.40 -9.75
CA PHE A 170 -15.34 -19.17 -10.32
C PHE A 170 -14.75 -18.30 -9.21
N LEU A 171 -13.81 -17.43 -9.60
CA LEU A 171 -13.17 -16.47 -8.72
C LEU A 171 -13.83 -15.11 -8.89
N ALA A 172 -14.21 -14.45 -7.80
CA ALA A 172 -14.80 -13.12 -7.83
C ALA A 172 -14.46 -12.31 -6.57
N ASP A 173 -14.55 -10.99 -6.70
CA ASP A 173 -14.56 -10.11 -5.54
C ASP A 173 -15.87 -10.27 -4.73
N GLN A 174 -15.74 -10.42 -3.42
CA GLN A 174 -16.85 -10.64 -2.51
C GLN A 174 -17.87 -9.50 -2.53
N ARG A 175 -17.39 -8.25 -2.57
CA ARG A 175 -18.27 -7.07 -2.53
C ARG A 175 -19.11 -6.99 -3.79
N THR A 176 -18.45 -7.10 -4.94
CA THR A 176 -19.05 -7.11 -6.28
C THR A 176 -20.10 -8.22 -6.38
N LEU A 177 -19.77 -9.45 -5.99
CA LEU A 177 -20.72 -10.55 -6.06
C LEU A 177 -21.92 -10.34 -5.14
N ARG A 178 -21.73 -9.85 -3.90
CA ARG A 178 -22.84 -9.61 -2.97
C ARG A 178 -23.87 -8.60 -3.53
N ILE A 179 -23.39 -7.56 -4.20
CA ILE A 179 -24.25 -6.55 -4.85
C ILE A 179 -25.04 -7.21 -5.99
N GLU A 180 -24.36 -7.95 -6.87
CA GLU A 180 -24.99 -8.67 -7.98
C GLU A 180 -26.02 -9.71 -7.51
N LEU A 181 -25.81 -10.34 -6.35
CA LEU A 181 -26.75 -11.31 -5.77
C LEU A 181 -27.97 -10.68 -5.10
N THR A 182 -27.96 -9.38 -4.78
CA THR A 182 -29.09 -8.70 -4.12
C THR A 182 -30.38 -8.75 -4.94
N PRO A 183 -30.38 -8.42 -6.25
CA PRO A 183 -31.59 -8.49 -7.08
C PRO A 183 -31.89 -9.91 -7.63
N LEU A 184 -31.09 -10.93 -7.31
CA LEU A 184 -31.20 -12.26 -7.93
C LEU A 184 -31.95 -13.28 -7.04
N PRO A 185 -32.62 -14.27 -7.64
CA PRO A 185 -33.22 -15.38 -6.91
C PRO A 185 -32.21 -16.15 -6.04
N LEU A 186 -32.65 -16.60 -4.86
CA LEU A 186 -31.79 -17.35 -3.92
C LEU A 186 -31.17 -18.61 -4.53
N GLY A 187 -31.84 -19.25 -5.50
CA GLY A 187 -31.33 -20.45 -6.17
C GLY A 187 -30.07 -20.23 -7.01
N LEU A 188 -29.75 -18.99 -7.39
CA LEU A 188 -28.51 -18.66 -8.10
C LEU A 188 -27.33 -18.40 -7.16
N ARG A 189 -27.54 -18.40 -5.84
CA ARG A 189 -26.46 -18.10 -4.88
C ARG A 189 -25.52 -19.30 -4.75
N PRO A 190 -24.19 -19.10 -4.87
CA PRO A 190 -23.23 -20.15 -4.54
C PRO A 190 -23.43 -20.62 -3.11
N ARG A 191 -23.26 -21.92 -2.86
CA ARG A 191 -23.44 -22.51 -1.52
C ARG A 191 -22.24 -22.27 -0.61
N HIS A 192 -21.05 -22.13 -1.18
CA HIS A 192 -19.81 -22.02 -0.45
C HIS A 192 -18.94 -20.90 -1.02
N GLN A 193 -18.14 -20.28 -0.15
CA GLN A 193 -17.11 -19.32 -0.50
C GLN A 193 -15.83 -19.63 0.26
N HIS A 194 -14.68 -19.54 -0.41
CA HIS A 194 -13.39 -19.73 0.22
C HIS A 194 -12.44 -18.59 -0.14
N PHE A 195 -11.79 -17.99 0.86
CA PHE A 195 -10.91 -16.85 0.66
C PHE A 195 -9.67 -17.27 -0.13
N GLN A 196 -9.33 -16.52 -1.18
CA GLN A 196 -8.15 -16.76 -2.00
C GLN A 196 -7.05 -15.76 -1.67
N GLN A 197 -7.33 -14.46 -1.79
CA GLN A 197 -6.36 -13.40 -1.56
C GLN A 197 -7.03 -12.03 -1.48
N TYR A 198 -6.30 -11.08 -0.92
CA TYR A 198 -6.52 -9.66 -1.14
C TYR A 198 -5.98 -9.24 -2.50
N THR A 199 -6.59 -8.25 -3.15
CA THR A 199 -6.13 -7.79 -4.45
C THR A 199 -6.27 -6.28 -4.59
N ASN A 200 -5.15 -5.64 -4.89
CA ASN A 200 -5.05 -4.19 -5.02
C ASN A 200 -5.49 -3.75 -6.42
N LEU A 201 -6.41 -2.80 -6.47
CA LEU A 201 -6.85 -2.13 -7.69
C LEU A 201 -6.28 -0.72 -7.72
N GLY A 202 -5.31 -0.44 -8.59
CA GLY A 202 -4.68 0.87 -8.72
C GLY A 202 -4.96 1.55 -10.05
N VAL A 203 -4.21 2.62 -10.32
CA VAL A 203 -4.09 3.29 -11.62
C VAL A 203 -2.73 2.97 -12.21
N TYR A 204 -2.71 2.46 -13.43
CA TYR A 204 -1.51 2.46 -14.23
C TYR A 204 -1.34 3.81 -14.92
N PHE A 205 -0.19 4.43 -14.75
CA PHE A 205 0.23 5.61 -15.50
C PHE A 205 1.30 5.22 -16.52
N ALA A 206 1.14 5.64 -17.77
CA ALA A 206 2.08 5.34 -18.84
C ALA A 206 3.48 5.86 -18.49
N ASP A 207 4.51 5.10 -18.83
CA ASP A 207 5.89 5.50 -18.56
C ASP A 207 6.20 6.84 -19.24
N ASP A 208 5.79 7.05 -20.49
CA ASP A 208 5.97 8.34 -21.19
C ASP A 208 5.39 9.53 -20.42
N PHE A 209 4.21 9.36 -19.82
CA PHE A 209 3.59 10.39 -18.99
C PHE A 209 4.41 10.64 -17.71
N LEU A 210 4.87 9.58 -17.04
CA LEU A 210 5.69 9.71 -15.83
C LEU A 210 7.07 10.31 -16.10
N HIS A 211 7.68 10.04 -17.26
CA HIS A 211 8.93 10.69 -17.67
C HIS A 211 8.73 12.20 -17.89
N ARG A 212 7.58 12.61 -18.42
CA ARG A 212 7.21 14.03 -18.57
C ARG A 212 6.81 14.70 -17.24
N HIS A 213 6.38 13.90 -16.26
CA HIS A 213 5.95 14.36 -14.94
C HIS A 213 6.57 13.54 -13.79
N PRO A 214 7.88 13.68 -13.51
CA PRO A 214 8.62 12.76 -12.64
C PRO A 214 8.11 12.64 -11.19
N SER A 215 7.49 13.70 -10.65
CA SER A 215 6.94 13.70 -9.29
C SER A 215 5.45 13.34 -9.23
N PHE A 216 4.81 13.06 -10.36
CA PHE A 216 3.36 12.86 -10.41
C PHE A 216 2.93 11.64 -9.60
N LEU A 217 3.59 10.49 -9.80
CA LEU A 217 3.17 9.23 -9.18
C LEU A 217 3.29 9.28 -7.65
N SER A 218 4.39 9.83 -7.13
CA SER A 218 4.57 10.01 -5.69
C SER A 218 3.49 10.91 -5.12
N ARG A 219 3.27 12.12 -5.68
CA ARG A 219 2.20 13.01 -5.21
C ARG A 219 0.81 12.37 -5.31
N PHE A 220 0.54 11.61 -6.38
CA PHE A 220 -0.71 10.89 -6.54
C PHE A 220 -0.91 9.88 -5.41
N ASN A 221 0.12 9.10 -5.10
CA ASN A 221 0.08 8.10 -4.04
C ASN A 221 -0.07 8.73 -2.65
N ASP A 222 0.53 9.89 -2.41
CA ASP A 222 0.40 10.61 -1.13
C ASP A 222 -1.07 10.99 -0.85
N GLU A 223 -1.82 11.37 -1.89
CA GLU A 223 -3.23 11.75 -1.78
C GLU A 223 -4.19 10.56 -1.67
N VAL A 224 -3.76 9.35 -2.07
CA VAL A 224 -4.61 8.13 -2.03
C VAL A 224 -5.11 7.87 -0.61
N PHE A 225 -4.24 7.99 0.39
CA PHE A 225 -4.58 7.74 1.79
C PHE A 225 -5.54 8.76 2.39
N HIS A 226 -5.37 10.03 1.99
CA HIS A 226 -6.27 11.09 2.41
C HIS A 226 -7.68 10.88 1.83
N CYS A 227 -7.74 10.51 0.56
CA CYS A 227 -8.99 10.35 -0.17
C CYS A 227 -9.71 9.02 0.11
N ILE A 228 -9.02 8.03 0.67
CA ILE A 228 -9.55 6.67 0.89
C ILE A 228 -9.10 6.13 2.26
N PRO A 229 -9.56 6.76 3.36
CA PRO A 229 -9.08 6.45 4.71
C PRO A 229 -9.43 5.02 5.16
N GLU A 230 -10.47 4.40 4.59
CA GLU A 230 -10.86 3.01 4.90
C GLU A 230 -9.75 1.99 4.58
N MET A 231 -8.87 2.28 3.59
CA MET A 231 -7.75 1.38 3.28
C MET A 231 -6.58 1.51 4.26
N ALA A 232 -6.50 2.61 5.01
CA ALA A 232 -5.48 2.83 6.03
C ALA A 232 -5.84 2.17 7.38
N THR A 233 -7.04 1.60 7.51
CA THR A 233 -7.54 1.05 8.77
C THR A 233 -7.53 -0.48 8.78
N LEU A 234 -6.78 -1.07 9.71
CA LEU A 234 -6.89 -2.49 10.04
C LEU A 234 -8.22 -2.80 10.71
N THR A 235 -8.87 -3.90 10.31
CA THR A 235 -10.02 -4.44 11.03
C THR A 235 -9.62 -4.96 12.42
N ALA A 236 -10.58 -5.12 13.33
CA ALA A 236 -10.31 -5.62 14.69
C ALA A 236 -9.63 -7.01 14.68
N GLU A 237 -10.06 -7.91 13.78
CA GLU A 237 -9.49 -9.24 13.61
C GLU A 237 -8.04 -9.19 13.10
N GLU A 238 -7.76 -8.34 12.11
CA GLU A 238 -6.40 -8.17 11.59
C GLU A 238 -5.47 -7.58 12.65
N ARG A 239 -5.93 -6.57 13.41
CA ARG A 239 -5.18 -6.00 14.55
C ARG A 239 -4.85 -7.05 15.59
N GLU A 240 -5.84 -7.85 16.00
CA GLU A 240 -5.64 -8.92 16.98
C GLU A 240 -4.60 -9.93 16.48
N ARG A 241 -4.67 -10.32 15.21
CA ARG A 241 -3.73 -11.26 14.62
C ARG A 241 -2.30 -10.75 14.57
N ILE A 242 -2.10 -9.50 14.17
CA ILE A 242 -0.76 -8.86 14.15
C ILE A 242 -0.24 -8.69 15.58
N GLN A 243 -1.12 -8.36 16.53
CA GLN A 243 -0.73 -8.24 17.93
C GLN A 243 -0.23 -9.57 18.49
N VAL A 244 -0.93 -10.68 18.19
CA VAL A 244 -0.50 -12.04 18.58
C VAL A 244 0.83 -12.40 17.91
N LEU A 245 0.97 -12.13 16.61
CA LEU A 245 2.21 -12.36 15.86
C LEU A 245 3.40 -11.61 16.49
N HIS A 246 3.22 -10.30 16.74
CA HIS A 246 4.25 -9.47 17.36
C HIS A 246 4.62 -9.98 18.76
N GLN A 247 3.61 -10.38 19.55
CA GLN A 247 3.86 -10.95 20.88
C GLN A 247 4.66 -12.25 20.82
N GLN A 248 4.44 -13.10 19.81
CA GLN A 248 5.14 -14.38 19.67
C GLN A 248 6.57 -14.22 19.17
N LEU A 249 6.82 -13.29 18.25
CA LEU A 249 8.11 -13.17 17.56
C LEU A 249 9.04 -12.12 18.16
N PHE A 250 8.48 -11.03 18.72
CA PHE A 250 9.25 -9.82 19.00
C PHE A 250 9.12 -9.29 20.43
N ALA A 251 8.33 -9.95 21.30
CA ALA A 251 8.08 -9.46 22.67
C ALA A 251 9.34 -9.37 23.54
N ASP A 252 10.36 -10.19 23.29
CA ASP A 252 11.63 -10.17 24.03
C ASP A 252 12.63 -9.15 23.49
N TRP A 253 12.42 -8.60 22.30
CA TRP A 253 13.39 -7.70 21.66
C TRP A 253 13.66 -6.43 22.46
N PRO A 254 12.66 -5.67 22.94
CA PRO A 254 12.92 -4.45 23.72
C PRO A 254 13.75 -4.71 25.00
N GLY A 255 13.77 -5.96 25.48
CA GLY A 255 14.53 -6.40 26.65
C GLY A 255 15.94 -6.92 26.34
N LYS A 256 16.36 -6.97 25.07
CA LYS A 256 17.68 -7.51 24.70
C LYS A 256 18.81 -6.58 25.19
N PRO A 257 19.88 -7.14 25.79
CA PRO A 257 21.01 -6.34 26.28
C PRO A 257 21.61 -5.44 25.21
N GLU A 258 21.81 -5.96 23.98
CA GLU A 258 22.34 -5.19 22.86
C GLU A 258 21.50 -3.95 22.48
N ILE A 259 20.17 -4.01 22.64
CA ILE A 259 19.28 -2.87 22.39
C ILE A 259 19.38 -1.87 23.54
N ILE A 260 19.22 -2.34 24.77
CA ILE A 260 19.21 -1.49 25.97
C ILE A 260 20.55 -0.75 26.12
N GLU A 261 21.67 -1.45 25.94
CA GLU A 261 23.01 -0.87 26.08
C GLU A 261 23.27 0.22 25.04
N ALA A 262 22.87 -0.01 23.78
CA ALA A 262 23.02 0.97 22.70
C ALA A 262 22.20 2.24 22.98
N VAL A 263 20.94 2.08 23.41
CA VAL A 263 20.05 3.19 23.75
C VAL A 263 20.61 3.97 24.95
N LEU A 264 21.02 3.28 26.02
CA LEU A 264 21.58 3.95 27.20
C LEU A 264 22.91 4.68 26.91
N GLU A 265 23.72 4.15 26.02
CA GLU A 265 24.95 4.80 25.54
C GLU A 265 24.63 6.07 24.75
N GLN A 266 23.69 6.01 23.81
CA GLN A 266 23.26 7.21 23.07
C GLN A 266 22.61 8.25 24.01
N ASN A 267 21.75 7.81 24.92
CA ASN A 267 21.13 8.66 25.93
C ASN A 267 22.16 9.44 26.74
N ARG A 268 23.29 8.80 27.12
CA ARG A 268 24.39 9.46 27.84
C ARG A 268 25.08 10.53 26.99
N ARG A 269 25.25 10.31 25.70
CA ARG A 269 25.80 11.31 24.76
C ARG A 269 24.83 12.47 24.52
N HIS A 270 23.53 12.19 24.58
CA HIS A 270 22.48 13.15 24.23
C HIS A 270 21.88 13.92 25.42
N GLN A 271 22.38 13.72 26.65
CA GLN A 271 21.89 14.41 27.87
C GLN A 271 21.83 15.94 27.77
N GLN A 272 22.66 16.55 26.91
CA GLN A 272 22.78 18.00 26.74
C GLN A 272 22.34 18.48 25.36
N LEU A 273 21.73 17.61 24.55
CA LEU A 273 21.20 18.02 23.25
C LEU A 273 19.93 18.85 23.44
N ASP A 274 19.90 20.02 22.81
CA ASP A 274 18.73 20.86 22.74
C ASP A 274 17.95 20.64 21.43
N VAL A 275 16.73 21.17 21.37
CA VAL A 275 15.86 21.05 20.19
C VAL A 275 16.51 21.66 18.94
N THR A 276 17.28 22.74 19.09
CA THR A 276 18.01 23.36 17.98
C THR A 276 18.98 22.38 17.34
N ARG A 277 19.74 21.64 18.17
CA ARG A 277 20.70 20.66 17.68
C ARG A 277 20.02 19.42 17.11
N ILE A 278 18.89 18.98 17.67
CA ILE A 278 18.06 17.90 17.12
C ILE A 278 17.64 18.24 15.68
N ILE A 279 17.06 19.43 15.47
CA ILE A 279 16.63 19.88 14.14
C ILE A 279 17.82 19.98 13.16
N GLN A 280 19.00 20.39 13.63
CA GLN A 280 20.20 20.43 12.79
C GLN A 280 20.67 19.04 12.36
N LEU A 281 20.66 18.06 13.26
CA LEU A 281 21.02 16.68 12.95
C LEU A 281 20.02 16.07 11.96
N ASP A 282 18.74 16.38 12.15
CA ASP A 282 17.68 15.96 11.25
C ASP A 282 17.84 16.52 9.83
N GLN A 283 18.05 17.84 9.71
CA GLN A 283 18.35 18.49 8.43
C GLN A 283 19.63 17.93 7.78
N GLN A 284 20.65 17.61 8.59
CA GLN A 284 21.87 16.98 8.10
C GLN A 284 21.57 15.60 7.50
N TRP A 285 20.81 14.76 8.20
CA TRP A 285 20.40 13.43 7.70
C TRP A 285 19.67 13.53 6.37
N ILE A 286 18.63 14.39 6.30
CA ILE A 286 17.85 14.61 5.09
C ILE A 286 18.77 15.03 3.94
N ALA A 287 19.70 15.96 4.17
CA ALA A 287 20.65 16.39 3.15
C ALA A 287 21.58 15.25 2.69
N GLU A 288 22.06 14.42 3.62
CA GLU A 288 22.95 13.28 3.34
C GLU A 288 22.28 12.19 2.48
N THR A 289 20.95 12.04 2.51
CA THR A 289 20.23 11.04 1.68
C THR A 289 20.50 11.18 0.18
N SER A 290 20.82 12.38 -0.29
CA SER A 290 21.09 12.72 -1.69
C SER A 290 22.59 12.88 -2.02
N GLN A 291 23.47 12.77 -1.03
CA GLN A 291 24.91 13.04 -1.18
C GLN A 291 25.73 11.74 -1.25
N HIS A 292 26.99 11.85 -1.70
CA HIS A 292 27.93 10.73 -1.67
C HIS A 292 28.57 10.55 -0.29
N GLU A 293 28.93 11.67 0.36
CA GLU A 293 29.42 11.68 1.75
C GLU A 293 28.22 11.75 2.70
N ARG A 294 28.09 10.76 3.58
CA ARG A 294 26.96 10.62 4.50
C ARG A 294 27.42 10.31 5.93
N PRO A 295 28.23 11.17 6.56
CA PRO A 295 28.88 10.84 7.83
C PRO A 295 27.90 10.49 8.95
N LEU A 296 26.77 11.18 9.07
CA LEU A 296 25.76 10.88 10.09
C LEU A 296 25.04 9.56 9.77
N ILE A 297 24.52 9.39 8.55
CA ILE A 297 23.85 8.15 8.12
C ILE A 297 24.79 6.95 8.28
N ASN A 298 26.04 7.07 7.81
CA ASN A 298 27.04 6.01 7.92
C ASN A 298 27.38 5.70 9.37
N SER A 299 27.38 6.70 10.27
CA SER A 299 27.63 6.44 11.69
C SER A 299 26.53 5.60 12.35
N VAL A 300 25.27 5.80 11.95
CA VAL A 300 24.13 5.01 12.45
C VAL A 300 24.09 3.64 11.78
N LEU A 301 24.25 3.56 10.46
CA LEU A 301 24.25 2.28 9.74
C LEU A 301 25.43 1.37 10.11
N ALA A 302 26.60 1.95 10.43
CA ALA A 302 27.76 1.19 10.90
C ALA A 302 27.67 0.77 12.37
N HIS A 303 26.61 1.18 13.09
CA HIS A 303 26.42 0.77 14.47
C HIS A 303 26.20 -0.75 14.54
N PRO A 304 26.83 -1.50 15.48
CA PRO A 304 26.65 -2.95 15.59
C PRO A 304 25.19 -3.38 15.72
N LEU A 305 24.37 -2.58 16.41
CA LEU A 305 22.94 -2.82 16.51
C LEU A 305 22.24 -2.71 15.14
N SER A 306 22.59 -1.74 14.29
CA SER A 306 22.01 -1.62 12.94
C SER A 306 22.29 -2.87 12.09
N HIS A 307 23.52 -3.40 12.15
CA HIS A 307 23.84 -4.67 11.49
C HIS A 307 22.99 -5.84 12.01
N TRP A 308 22.81 -5.92 13.34
CA TRP A 308 21.94 -6.94 13.93
C TRP A 308 20.48 -6.80 13.47
N LEU A 309 19.95 -5.57 13.39
CA LEU A 309 18.60 -5.28 12.90
C LEU A 309 18.44 -5.71 11.44
N THR A 310 19.41 -5.38 10.56
CA THR A 310 19.43 -5.83 9.16
C THR A 310 19.48 -7.36 9.07
N ASP A 311 20.28 -8.03 9.90
CA ASP A 311 20.32 -9.50 9.94
C ASP A 311 18.98 -10.10 10.38
N GLN A 312 18.27 -9.45 11.32
CA GLN A 312 16.92 -9.88 11.69
C GLN A 312 15.93 -9.68 10.53
N GLN A 313 15.96 -8.53 9.86
CA GLN A 313 15.12 -8.25 8.70
C GLN A 313 15.29 -9.33 7.62
N ILE A 314 16.54 -9.68 7.28
CA ILE A 314 16.86 -10.73 6.30
C ILE A 314 16.34 -12.10 6.76
N ARG A 315 16.55 -12.47 8.03
CA ARG A 315 16.12 -13.79 8.56
C ARG A 315 14.61 -13.99 8.57
N HIS A 316 13.83 -12.92 8.66
CA HIS A 316 12.37 -12.99 8.68
C HIS A 316 11.75 -13.04 7.27
N ASN A 317 12.55 -13.27 6.22
CA ASN A 317 12.09 -13.58 4.85
C ASN A 317 11.01 -12.64 4.31
N GLY A 318 11.17 -11.33 4.55
CA GLY A 318 10.26 -10.29 4.07
C GLY A 318 9.10 -9.94 5.01
N LEU A 319 8.91 -10.65 6.13
CA LEU A 319 7.90 -10.27 7.12
C LEU A 319 8.21 -8.92 7.76
N ILE A 320 9.48 -8.69 8.10
CA ILE A 320 9.96 -7.42 8.62
C ILE A 320 10.32 -6.54 7.43
N THR A 321 9.61 -5.43 7.28
CA THR A 321 9.88 -4.45 6.22
C THR A 321 10.95 -3.47 6.62
N GLU A 322 10.99 -3.06 7.89
CA GLU A 322 12.03 -2.19 8.46
C GLU A 322 12.07 -2.35 10.00
N VAL A 323 13.18 -1.98 10.62
CA VAL A 323 13.31 -1.88 12.08
C VAL A 323 14.12 -0.66 12.45
N MET A 324 13.65 0.08 13.45
CA MET A 324 14.34 1.24 14.00
C MET A 324 14.30 1.23 15.52
N VAL A 325 15.40 1.68 16.11
CA VAL A 325 15.56 1.86 17.55
C VAL A 325 15.88 3.32 17.79
N THR A 326 15.08 3.96 18.64
CA THR A 326 15.22 5.38 18.99
C THR A 326 15.66 5.55 20.43
N ASP A 327 16.26 6.70 20.72
CA ASP A 327 16.59 7.14 22.06
C ASP A 327 15.44 7.89 22.75
N TYR A 328 15.64 8.43 23.96
CA TYR A 328 14.56 9.14 24.68
C TYR A 328 14.13 10.47 24.02
N LEU A 329 14.91 11.00 23.08
CA LEU A 329 14.58 12.19 22.29
C LEU A 329 13.87 11.82 20.99
N GLY A 330 13.79 10.53 20.66
CA GLY A 330 13.29 10.03 19.38
C GLY A 330 14.34 10.06 18.27
N LEU A 331 15.62 10.25 18.55
CA LEU A 331 16.68 10.18 17.54
C LEU A 331 17.06 8.73 17.25
N ASN A 332 17.30 8.39 15.99
CA ASN A 332 17.71 7.05 15.60
C ASN A 332 19.04 6.64 16.25
N VAL A 333 19.02 5.56 17.02
CA VAL A 333 20.19 4.87 17.60
C VAL A 333 20.72 3.86 16.59
N ALA A 334 19.80 3.11 15.99
CA ALA A 334 20.08 2.07 15.01
C ALA A 334 18.88 1.88 14.09
N VAL A 335 19.15 1.55 12.84
CA VAL A 335 18.12 1.33 11.80
C VAL A 335 18.54 0.17 10.90
N SER A 336 17.59 -0.63 10.42
CA SER A 336 17.86 -1.70 9.45
C SER A 336 18.11 -1.16 8.04
N GLU A 337 17.55 0.02 7.74
CA GLU A 337 17.68 0.75 6.48
C GLU A 337 17.58 2.27 6.69
N ILE A 338 17.87 3.05 5.66
CA ILE A 338 17.87 4.52 5.75
C ILE A 338 16.42 5.01 5.89
N THR A 339 16.12 5.67 7.01
CA THR A 339 14.84 6.38 7.25
C THR A 339 14.78 7.71 6.49
N THR A 340 13.57 8.25 6.34
CA THR A 340 13.32 9.56 5.71
C THR A 340 14.04 10.71 6.40
N ASP A 341 14.15 10.61 7.71
CA ASP A 341 14.63 11.63 8.64
C ASP A 341 15.29 10.96 9.86
N TYR A 342 16.02 11.74 10.65
CA TYR A 342 16.79 11.22 11.80
C TYR A 342 15.99 11.27 13.10
N TRP A 343 15.13 12.28 13.22
CA TRP A 343 14.28 12.48 14.37
C TRP A 343 12.91 11.86 14.11
N GLN A 344 12.52 10.91 14.95
CA GLN A 344 11.21 10.25 14.92
C GLN A 344 10.33 10.72 16.08
N GLY A 345 10.81 11.67 16.89
CA GLY A 345 10.21 12.05 18.17
C GLY A 345 8.92 12.86 18.05
N ASP A 346 8.60 13.35 16.86
CA ASP A 346 7.36 14.03 16.50
C ASP A 346 6.34 13.08 15.85
N GLU A 347 6.71 11.83 15.57
CA GLU A 347 5.83 10.84 14.97
C GLU A 347 4.97 10.09 16.00
N ALA A 348 3.79 9.64 15.58
CA ALA A 348 2.88 8.84 16.42
C ALA A 348 3.52 7.51 16.88
N LYS A 349 4.31 6.85 16.01
CA LYS A 349 5.00 5.59 16.32
C LYS A 349 5.94 5.73 17.52
N PHE A 350 6.57 6.89 17.70
CA PHE A 350 7.35 7.21 18.89
C PHE A 350 6.46 7.71 20.03
N THR A 351 5.71 8.78 19.82
CA THR A 351 5.03 9.51 20.90
C THR A 351 3.96 8.68 21.62
N GLU A 352 3.15 7.93 20.87
CA GLU A 352 2.10 7.07 21.45
C GLU A 352 2.70 5.89 22.21
N SER A 353 3.88 5.40 21.82
CA SER A 353 4.56 4.31 22.53
C SER A 353 5.35 4.82 23.74
N PHE A 354 6.19 5.85 23.57
CA PHE A 354 7.11 6.36 24.59
C PHE A 354 6.36 6.94 25.80
N PHE A 355 5.28 7.68 25.57
CA PHE A 355 4.50 8.33 26.63
C PHE A 355 3.33 7.48 27.15
N ALA A 356 3.11 6.28 26.62
CA ALA A 356 2.06 5.40 27.11
C ALA A 356 2.28 4.99 28.58
N SER A 357 1.18 4.95 29.33
CA SER A 357 1.20 4.54 30.74
C SER A 357 1.34 3.02 30.93
N ASN A 358 1.17 2.24 29.87
CA ASN A 358 1.26 0.79 29.88
C ASN A 358 2.23 0.33 28.78
N THR A 359 2.70 -0.91 28.90
CA THR A 359 3.71 -1.49 28.00
C THR A 359 3.10 -2.20 26.79
N THR A 360 1.82 -1.97 26.48
CA THR A 360 1.18 -2.56 25.30
C THR A 360 1.78 -1.90 24.07
N PRO A 361 2.26 -2.68 23.09
CA PRO A 361 2.79 -2.10 21.86
C PRO A 361 1.74 -1.23 21.15
N PHE A 362 2.16 -0.07 20.66
CA PHE A 362 1.34 0.80 19.84
C PHE A 362 1.36 0.29 18.39
N MET A 363 0.20 0.17 17.76
CA MET A 363 0.07 -0.23 16.36
C MET A 363 -0.48 0.94 15.54
N GLY A 364 0.32 1.38 14.57
CA GLY A 364 -0.01 2.47 13.66
C GLY A 364 -1.11 2.12 12.65
N PRO A 365 -1.45 3.06 11.75
CA PRO A 365 -2.28 2.77 10.58
C PRO A 365 -1.53 1.88 9.56
N LEU A 366 -2.24 1.44 8.53
CA LEU A 366 -1.61 0.83 7.36
C LEU A 366 -0.94 1.90 6.50
N GLU A 367 0.29 1.63 6.12
CA GLU A 367 1.08 2.45 5.20
C GLU A 367 1.40 1.63 3.95
N TYR A 368 1.56 2.28 2.80
CA TYR A 368 1.86 1.62 1.53
C TYR A 368 3.28 1.96 1.14
N ASP A 369 4.10 0.93 1.06
CA ASP A 369 5.43 1.06 0.52
C ASP A 369 5.37 0.93 -1.01
N GLN A 370 5.74 2.00 -1.71
CA GLN A 370 5.76 2.06 -3.17
C GLN A 370 6.79 1.11 -3.78
N SER A 371 7.88 0.81 -3.07
CA SER A 371 8.99 -0.02 -3.56
C SER A 371 8.58 -1.48 -3.65
N THR A 372 7.99 -2.01 -2.57
CA THR A 372 7.44 -3.37 -2.53
C THR A 372 6.05 -3.46 -3.16
N GLN A 373 5.36 -2.32 -3.32
CA GLN A 373 3.94 -2.24 -3.65
C GLN A 373 3.06 -3.00 -2.65
N GLY A 374 3.57 -3.14 -1.42
CA GLY A 374 2.95 -3.82 -0.30
C GLY A 374 2.39 -2.84 0.73
N PHE A 375 1.66 -3.39 1.69
CA PHE A 375 1.22 -2.63 2.84
C PHE A 375 2.01 -3.06 4.07
N GLN A 376 2.42 -2.08 4.85
CA GLN A 376 3.07 -2.31 6.12
C GLN A 376 2.29 -1.69 7.28
N VAL A 377 2.56 -2.17 8.47
CA VAL A 377 2.12 -1.54 9.72
C VAL A 377 3.32 -1.44 10.67
N HIS A 378 3.46 -0.30 11.33
CA HIS A 378 4.43 -0.18 12.42
C HIS A 378 3.83 -0.64 13.74
N VAL A 379 4.58 -1.49 14.43
CA VAL A 379 4.31 -1.87 15.82
C VAL A 379 5.47 -1.37 16.69
N SER A 380 5.15 -0.54 17.67
CA SER A 380 6.11 0.23 18.46
C SER A 380 6.06 -0.17 19.93
N SER A 381 7.19 -0.63 20.46
CA SER A 381 7.33 -1.13 21.82
C SER A 381 8.29 -0.27 22.65
N GLN A 382 7.93 -0.04 23.92
CA GLN A 382 8.79 0.67 24.87
C GLN A 382 10.07 -0.12 25.15
N ILE A 383 11.21 0.57 25.15
CA ILE A 383 12.47 0.04 25.67
C ILE A 383 12.61 0.55 27.10
N ILE A 384 12.59 -0.37 28.06
CA ILE A 384 12.62 -0.03 29.49
C ILE A 384 13.97 -0.43 30.06
N ASP A 385 14.64 0.52 30.72
CA ASP A 385 15.85 0.23 31.47
C ASP A 385 15.49 -0.64 32.70
N PRO A 386 16.02 -1.89 32.79
CA PRO A 386 15.69 -2.80 33.88
C PRO A 386 16.18 -2.31 35.25
N ILE A 387 17.14 -1.36 35.28
CA ILE A 387 17.68 -0.81 36.53
C ILE A 387 16.79 0.31 37.06
N SER A 388 16.47 1.30 36.23
CA SER A 388 15.66 2.45 36.66
C SER A 388 14.16 2.25 36.53
N GLY A 389 13.71 1.27 35.74
CA GLY A 389 12.31 1.05 35.40
C GLY A 389 11.71 2.13 34.49
N LYS A 390 12.55 3.00 33.91
CA LYS A 390 12.12 4.09 33.03
C LYS A 390 12.13 3.67 31.57
N VAL A 391 11.21 4.22 30.79
CA VAL A 391 11.29 4.15 29.32
C VAL A 391 12.49 5.00 28.88
N VAL A 392 13.38 4.40 28.10
CA VAL A 392 14.65 5.00 27.65
C VAL A 392 14.72 5.18 26.13
N GLY A 393 13.77 4.62 25.39
CA GLY A 393 13.66 4.69 23.94
C GLY A 393 12.48 3.87 23.43
N VAL A 394 12.33 3.78 22.11
CA VAL A 394 11.28 3.00 21.44
C VAL A 394 11.90 2.10 20.37
N LEU A 395 11.47 0.84 20.34
CA LEU A 395 11.70 -0.09 19.23
C LEU A 395 10.48 -0.04 18.31
N VAL A 396 10.68 0.23 17.03
CA VAL A 396 9.61 0.21 16.02
C VAL A 396 9.94 -0.87 14.99
N ILE A 397 8.99 -1.74 14.72
CA ILE A 397 9.09 -2.81 13.72
C ILE A 397 8.00 -2.57 12.67
N GLY A 398 8.41 -2.39 11.41
CA GLY A 398 7.53 -2.44 10.25
C GLY A 398 7.25 -3.89 9.85
N LEU A 399 5.97 -4.25 9.69
CA LEU A 399 5.54 -5.59 9.32
C LEU A 399 4.74 -5.57 8.02
N ASP A 400 5.10 -6.44 7.08
CA ASP A 400 4.30 -6.70 5.87
C ASP A 400 2.97 -7.36 6.28
N ILE A 401 1.86 -6.70 5.97
CA ILE A 401 0.54 -7.13 6.43
C ILE A 401 0.11 -8.44 5.77
N GLU A 402 0.47 -8.66 4.51
CA GLU A 402 0.01 -9.82 3.76
C GLU A 402 0.69 -11.09 4.28
N LEU A 403 2.00 -11.03 4.52
CA LEU A 403 2.75 -12.11 5.15
C LEU A 403 2.28 -12.33 6.59
N ALA A 404 2.13 -11.27 7.39
CA ALA A 404 1.66 -11.36 8.77
C ALA A 404 0.31 -12.08 8.89
N LEU A 405 -0.63 -11.78 8.00
CA LEU A 405 -1.97 -12.39 7.99
C LEU A 405 -2.02 -13.78 7.34
N ARG A 406 -1.02 -14.17 6.54
CA ARG A 406 -0.94 -15.53 5.96
C ARG A 406 -0.34 -16.56 6.91
N MET A 407 0.45 -16.13 7.89
CA MET A 407 1.06 -17.03 8.88
C MET A 407 -0.03 -17.64 9.79
N ASN A 408 -0.40 -18.91 9.55
CA ASN A 408 -1.26 -19.71 10.43
C ASN A 408 -0.36 -20.58 11.34
N GLY A 409 -0.48 -20.45 12.67
CA GLY A 409 0.09 -21.40 13.63
C GLY A 409 1.62 -21.37 13.75
N ILE A 410 2.18 -20.30 14.30
CA ILE A 410 3.62 -20.15 14.52
C ILE A 410 4.04 -20.99 15.73
N SER A 411 4.19 -22.29 15.51
CA SER A 411 5.19 -23.08 16.23
C SER A 411 6.54 -22.70 15.64
N GLY A 412 7.37 -22.05 16.44
CA GLY A 412 8.68 -21.56 16.03
C GLY A 412 9.53 -22.65 15.39
N GLU A 413 9.85 -22.42 14.12
CA GLU A 413 11.12 -22.70 13.43
C GLU A 413 10.89 -22.27 11.98
N LEU A 414 11.65 -21.24 11.56
CA LEU A 414 11.77 -20.79 10.17
C LEU A 414 12.67 -21.74 9.38
#